data_AF-A0A0S2TD49-F1
#
_entry.id   AF-A0A0S2TD49-F1
#
_cell.length_a   1.000
_cell.length_b   1.000
_cell.length_c   1.000
_cell.angle_alpha   90.00
_cell.angle_beta   90.00
_cell.angle_gamma   90.00
#
_symmetry.space_group_name_H-M   'P 1'
#
loop_
_entity.id
_entity.type
_entity.pdbx_description
1 polymer ?
#
loop_
_entity_poly.entity_id
_entity_poly.type
_entity_poly.pdbx_seq_one_letter_code
_entity_poly.pdbx_strand_id
1 'polypeptide(L)'
;MKTIDIALVRFLQFLVLLFFTFVVFLWYGCASLIPLALWVNLTDFFSGAFGPITSTVIALIIIAALGLYLSKIPKLIETFLATGVDIIKLGNTCVRRMSDIAAAVKNDAPPQEQRVEISLKDKLS
;
A
#
# COMPACT_ATOMS: atom_id res chain seq x y z
N MET A 1 -32.97 -0.86 -0.45
CA MET A 1 -32.20 -0.18 -1.52
C MET A 1 -30.98 0.57 -0.97
N LYS A 2 -31.09 1.37 0.11
CA LYS A 2 -29.94 2.04 0.77
C LYS A 2 -28.82 1.11 1.27
N THR A 3 -29.16 -0.09 1.75
CA THR A 3 -28.18 -1.06 2.26
C THR A 3 -27.29 -1.63 1.16
N ILE A 4 -27.83 -1.75 -0.06
CA ILE A 4 -27.09 -2.24 -1.24
C ILE A 4 -26.09 -1.16 -1.69
N ASP A 5 -26.51 0.10 -1.71
CA ASP A 5 -25.64 1.25 -1.98
C ASP A 5 -24.45 1.32 -1.00
N ILE A 6 -24.74 1.20 0.30
CA ILE A 6 -23.71 1.19 1.34
C ILE A 6 -22.77 -0.01 1.20
N ALA A 7 -23.30 -1.20 0.89
CA ALA A 7 -22.47 -2.38 0.68
C ALA A 7 -21.56 -2.23 -0.54
N LEU A 8 -22.07 -1.63 -1.62
CA LEU A 8 -21.31 -1.39 -2.84
C LEU A 8 -20.17 -0.39 -2.61
N VAL A 9 -20.41 0.70 -1.87
CA VAL A 9 -19.36 1.67 -1.51
C VAL A 9 -18.29 1.02 -0.62
N ARG A 10 -18.70 0.18 0.34
CA ARG A 10 -17.75 -0.56 1.19
C ARG A 10 -16.92 -1.59 0.42
N PHE A 11 -17.53 -2.25 -0.55
CA PHE A 11 -16.84 -3.18 -1.44
C PHE A 11 -15.83 -2.45 -2.33
N LEU A 12 -16.21 -1.29 -2.88
CA LEU A 12 -15.31 -0.46 -3.66
C LEU A 12 -14.15 0.08 -2.80
N GLN A 13 -14.43 0.50 -1.55
CA GLN A 13 -13.41 0.92 -0.58
C GLN A 13 -12.40 -0.21 -0.30
N PHE A 14 -12.88 -1.44 -0.14
CA PHE A 14 -12.03 -2.61 0.02
C PHE A 14 -11.16 -2.87 -1.23
N LEU A 15 -11.73 -2.74 -2.41
CA LEU A 15 -11.04 -2.96 -3.68
C LEU A 15 -9.94 -1.92 -3.93
N VAL A 16 -10.20 -0.65 -3.59
CA VAL A 16 -9.20 0.41 -3.62
C VAL A 16 -8.09 0.15 -2.61
N LEU A 17 -8.42 -0.30 -1.39
CA LEU A 17 -7.41 -0.67 -0.39
C LEU A 17 -6.55 -1.85 -0.84
N LEU A 18 -7.15 -2.84 -1.49
CA LEU A 18 -6.44 -4.00 -2.04
C LEU A 18 -5.49 -3.59 -3.17
N PHE A 19 -5.97 -2.80 -4.13
CA PHE A 19 -5.15 -2.24 -5.21
C PHE A 19 -3.98 -1.43 -4.63
N PHE A 20 -4.27 -0.61 -3.63
CA PHE A 20 -3.27 0.21 -2.97
C PHE A 20 -2.19 -0.63 -2.26
N THR A 21 -2.60 -1.68 -1.54
CA THR A 21 -1.69 -2.63 -0.90
C THR A 21 -0.83 -3.35 -1.95
N PHE A 22 -1.42 -3.73 -3.08
CA PHE A 22 -0.71 -4.33 -4.20
C PHE A 22 0.35 -3.39 -4.78
N VAL A 23 0.04 -2.11 -4.98
CA VAL A 23 1.01 -1.10 -5.45
C VAL A 23 2.17 -0.93 -4.48
N VAL A 24 1.91 -0.89 -3.17
CA VAL A 24 2.97 -0.82 -2.14
C VAL A 24 3.86 -2.07 -2.20
N PHE A 25 3.25 -3.26 -2.32
CA PHE A 25 4.01 -4.51 -2.50
C PHE A 25 4.85 -4.49 -3.77
N LEU A 26 4.33 -3.95 -4.86
CA LEU A 26 5.06 -3.82 -6.13
C LEU A 26 6.27 -2.87 -5.99
N TRP A 27 6.09 -1.75 -5.28
CA TRP A 27 7.15 -0.80 -4.99
C TRP A 27 8.28 -1.45 -4.19
N TYR A 28 7.94 -2.14 -3.10
CA TYR A 28 8.90 -2.89 -2.29
C TYR A 28 9.55 -4.04 -3.07
N GLY A 29 8.77 -4.77 -3.87
CA GLY A 29 9.27 -5.83 -4.73
C GLY A 29 10.30 -5.31 -5.71
N CYS A 30 9.96 -4.26 -6.46
CA CYS A 30 10.87 -3.65 -7.43
C CYS A 30 12.17 -3.15 -6.77
N ALA A 31 12.05 -2.53 -5.59
CA ALA A 31 13.21 -2.07 -4.83
C ALA A 31 14.10 -3.20 -4.31
N SER A 32 13.50 -4.32 -3.90
CA SER A 32 14.25 -5.51 -3.49
C SER A 32 14.85 -6.30 -4.66
N LEU A 33 14.26 -6.21 -5.85
CA LEU A 33 14.76 -6.85 -7.06
C LEU A 33 16.06 -6.19 -7.55
N ILE A 34 16.25 -4.89 -7.35
CA ILE A 34 17.45 -4.18 -7.84
C ILE A 34 18.75 -4.76 -7.23
N PRO A 35 18.91 -4.86 -5.90
CA PRO A 35 20.09 -5.49 -5.30
C PRO A 35 20.26 -6.96 -5.70
N LEU A 36 19.14 -7.68 -5.81
CA LEU A 36 19.16 -9.11 -6.14
C LEU A 36 19.56 -9.35 -7.60
N ALA A 37 19.10 -8.51 -8.52
CA ALA A 37 19.51 -8.55 -9.92
C ALA A 37 21.00 -8.20 -10.08
N LEU A 38 21.47 -7.18 -9.35
CA LEU A 38 22.90 -6.87 -9.27
C LEU A 38 23.71 -8.08 -8.79
N TRP A 39 23.21 -8.78 -7.76
CA TRP A 39 23.85 -9.98 -7.23
C TRP A 39 24.05 -11.08 -8.24
N VAL A 40 22.98 -11.46 -8.92
CA VAL A 40 23.00 -12.56 -9.89
C VAL A 40 23.96 -12.22 -11.03
N ASN A 41 23.85 -11.01 -11.60
CA ASN A 41 24.74 -10.58 -12.68
C ASN A 41 26.22 -10.55 -12.26
N LEU A 42 26.53 -10.10 -11.03
CA LEU A 42 27.89 -10.11 -10.53
C LEU A 42 28.42 -11.53 -10.33
N THR A 43 27.59 -12.40 -9.76
CA THR A 43 27.96 -13.81 -9.52
C THR A 43 28.23 -14.52 -10.83
N ASP A 44 27.40 -14.31 -11.84
CA ASP A 44 27.58 -14.86 -13.19
C ASP A 44 28.84 -14.32 -13.86
N PHE A 45 29.11 -13.01 -13.76
CA PHE A 45 30.32 -12.39 -14.29
C PHE A 45 31.60 -12.99 -13.70
N PHE A 46 31.63 -13.20 -12.38
CA PHE A 46 32.80 -13.78 -11.69
C PHE A 46 32.87 -15.31 -11.79
N SER A 47 31.75 -15.98 -12.07
CA SER A 47 31.69 -17.46 -12.17
C SER A 47 32.62 -17.99 -13.25
N GLY A 48 32.79 -17.25 -14.35
CA GLY A 48 33.67 -17.62 -15.46
C GLY A 48 35.16 -17.60 -15.11
N ALA A 49 35.57 -16.88 -14.07
CA ALA A 49 36.98 -16.72 -13.70
C ALA A 49 37.37 -17.52 -12.43
N PHE A 50 36.48 -17.66 -11.46
CA PHE A 50 36.82 -18.24 -10.15
C PHE A 50 35.99 -19.48 -9.77
N GLY A 51 34.96 -19.83 -10.55
CA GLY A 51 33.99 -20.88 -10.22
C GLY A 51 32.80 -20.37 -9.39
N PRO A 52 31.69 -21.14 -9.29
CA PRO A 52 30.41 -20.64 -8.78
C PRO A 52 30.38 -20.33 -7.27
N ILE A 53 31.15 -21.05 -6.45
CA ILE A 53 31.11 -20.88 -4.99
C ILE A 53 31.88 -19.62 -4.57
N THR A 54 33.08 -19.44 -5.11
CA THR A 54 33.95 -18.29 -4.85
C THR A 54 33.39 -17.00 -5.47
N SER A 55 32.79 -17.07 -6.66
CA SER A 55 32.14 -15.91 -7.29
C SER A 55 30.99 -15.37 -6.45
N THR A 56 30.21 -16.24 -5.81
CA THR A 56 29.09 -15.86 -4.94
C THR A 56 29.57 -15.12 -3.69
N VAL A 57 30.67 -15.57 -3.06
CA VAL A 57 31.26 -14.91 -1.89
C VAL A 57 31.84 -13.54 -2.25
N ILE A 58 32.51 -13.43 -3.41
CA ILE A 58 33.06 -12.17 -3.90
C ILE A 58 31.92 -11.19 -4.23
N ALA A 59 30.86 -11.68 -4.90
CA ALA A 59 29.66 -10.88 -5.17
C ALA A 59 29.01 -10.37 -3.87
N LEU A 60 28.98 -11.19 -2.81
CA LEU A 60 28.51 -10.78 -1.48
C LEU A 60 29.26 -9.58 -0.92
N ILE A 61 30.58 -9.66 -0.97
CA ILE A 61 31.45 -8.61 -0.43
C ILE A 61 31.27 -7.31 -1.24
N ILE A 62 31.20 -7.41 -2.56
CA ILE A 62 31.03 -6.23 -3.42
C ILE A 62 29.67 -5.58 -3.19
N ILE A 63 28.60 -6.37 -3.04
CA ILE A 63 27.25 -5.83 -2.78
C ILE A 63 27.14 -5.24 -1.38
N ALA A 64 27.77 -5.85 -0.37
CA ALA A 64 27.85 -5.28 0.95
C ALA A 64 28.58 -3.92 0.93
N ALA A 65 29.70 -3.83 0.20
CA ALA A 65 30.45 -2.58 0.01
C ALA A 65 29.62 -1.53 -0.75
N LEU A 66 28.89 -1.93 -1.79
CA LEU A 66 28.02 -1.06 -2.56
C LEU A 66 26.83 -0.57 -1.72
N GLY A 67 26.27 -1.43 -0.87
CA GLY A 67 25.23 -1.08 0.10
C GLY A 67 25.71 -0.01 1.09
N LEU A 68 26.91 -0.16 1.65
CA LEU A 68 27.54 0.84 2.51
C LEU A 68 27.79 2.17 1.78
N TYR A 69 28.14 2.11 0.49
CA TYR A 69 28.32 3.30 -0.33
C TYR A 69 26.99 4.01 -0.63
N LEU A 70 25.93 3.25 -0.94
CA LEU A 70 24.57 3.76 -1.11
C LEU A 70 24.04 4.41 0.18
N SER A 71 24.35 3.85 1.35
CA SER A 71 24.01 4.46 2.64
C SER A 71 24.64 5.84 2.85
N LYS A 72 25.77 6.13 2.18
CA LYS A 72 26.41 7.45 2.23
C LYS A 72 25.81 8.46 1.24
N ILE A 73 24.84 8.07 0.41
CA ILE A 73 24.11 8.96 -0.50
C ILE A 73 22.77 9.30 0.16
N PRO A 74 22.69 10.29 1.07
CA PRO A 74 21.49 10.56 1.86
C PRO A 74 20.27 10.88 0.98
N LYS A 75 20.50 11.54 -0.17
CA LYS A 75 19.44 11.95 -1.10
C LYS A 75 18.66 10.78 -1.71
N LEU A 76 19.30 9.62 -1.89
CA LEU A 76 18.67 8.49 -2.59
C LEU A 76 17.70 7.75 -1.67
N ILE A 77 18.13 7.45 -0.44
CA ILE A 77 17.34 6.75 0.57
C ILE A 77 16.16 7.62 1.02
N GLU A 78 16.40 8.92 1.22
CA GLU A 78 15.36 9.85 1.66
C GLU A 78 14.27 10.03 0.60
N THR A 79 14.64 10.17 -0.68
CA THR A 79 13.67 10.24 -1.80
C THR A 79 12.89 8.93 -1.92
N PHE A 80 13.56 7.79 -1.74
CA PHE A 80 12.93 6.47 -1.83
C PHE A 80 11.89 6.26 -0.71
N LEU A 81 12.26 6.59 0.53
CA LEU A 81 11.36 6.54 1.68
C LEU A 81 10.21 7.55 1.55
N ALA A 82 10.50 8.78 1.14
CA ALA A 82 9.47 9.80 0.91
C ALA A 82 8.44 9.34 -0.12
N THR A 83 8.89 8.76 -1.24
CA THR A 83 8.00 8.21 -2.27
C THR A 83 7.12 7.08 -1.70
N GLY A 84 7.70 6.15 -0.92
CA GLY A 84 6.92 5.10 -0.27
C GLY A 84 5.88 5.62 0.71
N VAL A 85 6.23 6.62 1.52
CA VAL A 85 5.31 7.28 2.47
C VAL A 85 4.21 8.04 1.74
N ASP A 86 4.53 8.73 0.64
CA ASP A 86 3.57 9.49 -0.13
C ASP A 86 2.57 8.60 -0.86
N ILE A 87 3.02 7.43 -1.34
CA ILE A 87 2.12 6.37 -1.79
C ILE A 87 1.13 6.09 -0.64
N ILE A 88 1.60 5.72 0.56
CA ILE A 88 0.73 5.35 1.70
C ILE A 88 -0.28 6.45 2.06
N LYS A 89 0.17 7.71 2.08
CA LYS A 89 -0.72 8.88 2.32
C LYS A 89 -1.79 9.02 1.24
N LEU A 90 -1.44 8.79 -0.02
CA LEU A 90 -2.37 8.84 -1.13
C LEU A 90 -3.46 7.76 -0.98
N GLY A 91 -3.08 6.55 -0.59
CA GLY A 91 -4.01 5.46 -0.28
C GLY A 91 -4.97 5.81 0.86
N ASN A 92 -4.45 6.30 1.98
CA ASN A 92 -5.26 6.69 3.13
C ASN A 92 -6.24 7.83 2.77
N THR A 93 -5.79 8.81 1.98
CA THR A 93 -6.64 9.91 1.50
C THR A 93 -7.77 9.41 0.61
N CYS A 94 -7.49 8.44 -0.27
CA CYS A 94 -8.50 7.84 -1.13
C CYS A 94 -9.57 7.09 -0.32
N VAL A 95 -9.16 6.31 0.67
CA VAL A 95 -10.06 5.58 1.58
C VAL A 95 -10.92 6.54 2.40
N ARG A 96 -10.35 7.64 2.92
CA ARG A 96 -11.12 8.66 3.66
C ARG A 96 -12.19 9.32 2.79
N ARG A 97 -11.86 9.70 1.55
CA ARG A 97 -12.84 10.27 0.61
C ARG A 97 -13.99 9.30 0.30
N MET A 98 -13.70 8.01 0.12
CA MET A 98 -14.76 7.01 -0.08
C MET A 98 -15.61 6.80 1.17
N SER A 99 -15.00 6.86 2.36
CA SER A 99 -15.73 6.82 3.63
C SER A 99 -16.64 8.03 3.80
N ASP A 100 -16.20 9.23 3.40
CA ASP A 100 -17.01 10.45 3.45
C ASP A 100 -18.18 10.38 2.46
N ILE A 101 -17.96 9.81 1.27
CA ILE A 101 -19.03 9.54 0.30
C ILE A 101 -20.04 8.53 0.86
N ALA A 102 -19.57 7.46 1.52
CA ALA A 102 -20.45 6.50 2.19
C ALA A 102 -21.29 7.16 3.30
N ALA A 103 -20.70 8.10 4.04
CA ALA A 103 -21.38 8.86 5.09
C ALA A 103 -22.38 9.88 4.51
N ALA A 104 -22.06 10.53 3.40
CA ALA A 104 -22.96 11.42 2.67
C ALA A 104 -24.17 10.66 2.11
N VAL A 105 -23.95 9.50 1.47
CA VAL A 105 -25.04 8.62 0.98
C VAL A 105 -25.91 8.08 2.12
N LYS A 106 -25.32 7.88 3.31
CA LYS A 106 -26.08 7.54 4.53
C LYS A 106 -26.93 8.72 5.04
N ASN A 107 -26.48 9.97 4.85
CA ASN A 107 -27.14 11.19 5.34
C ASN A 107 -28.14 11.81 4.35
N ASP A 108 -28.02 11.58 3.03
CA ASP A 108 -29.05 11.89 2.00
C ASP A 108 -30.28 10.95 2.06
N ALA A 109 -30.39 10.18 3.15
CA ALA A 109 -31.59 9.47 3.52
C ALA A 109 -32.62 10.45 4.12
N PRO A 110 -33.86 10.59 3.58
CA PRO A 110 -34.90 11.42 4.19
C PRO A 110 -35.11 11.10 5.68
N PRO A 111 -35.59 12.10 6.46
CA PRO A 111 -35.72 12.02 7.91
C PRO A 111 -36.50 10.79 8.34
N GLN A 112 -36.06 10.20 9.44
CA GLN A 112 -36.66 9.06 10.13
C GLN A 112 -38.10 9.37 10.58
N GLU A 113 -39.07 9.34 9.66
CA GLU A 113 -40.50 9.47 9.90
C GLU A 113 -41.14 8.19 10.51
N GLN A 114 -40.38 7.38 11.26
CA GLN A 114 -40.93 6.09 11.73
C GLN A 114 -40.60 5.68 13.17
N ARG A 115 -39.87 6.49 13.97
CA ARG A 115 -39.53 6.07 15.35
C ARG A 115 -40.11 6.89 16.50
N VAL A 116 -40.89 7.94 16.26
CA VAL A 116 -41.53 8.69 17.36
C VAL A 116 -43.06 8.64 17.32
N GLU A 117 -43.69 8.48 16.15
CA GLU A 117 -45.16 8.39 16.11
C GLU A 117 -45.70 7.11 16.78
N ILE A 118 -44.91 6.03 16.79
CA ILE A 118 -45.26 4.80 17.54
C ILE A 118 -45.02 4.97 19.05
N SER A 119 -44.11 5.85 19.47
CA SER A 119 -43.80 6.07 20.90
C SER A 119 -44.77 7.02 21.61
N LEU A 120 -45.55 7.82 20.88
CA LEU A 120 -46.53 8.74 21.48
C LEU A 120 -47.95 8.15 21.56
N LYS A 121 -48.32 7.23 20.66
CA LYS A 121 -49.61 6.52 20.77
C LYS A 121 -49.66 5.52 21.93
N ASP A 122 -48.53 4.94 22.33
CA ASP A 122 -48.40 4.06 23.51
C ASP A 122 -48.29 4.82 24.84
N LYS A 123 -48.12 6.15 24.81
CA LYS A 123 -47.98 6.99 26.01
C LYS A 123 -49.19 7.90 26.29
N LEU A 124 -50.26 7.79 25.50
CA LEU A 124 -51.47 8.59 25.67
C LEU A 124 -52.78 7.78 25.66
N SER A 125 -52.69 6.44 25.75
CA SER A 125 -53.80 5.58 26.20
C SER A 125 -53.84 5.49 27.72
#